data_AF-A0A1E8UMS6-F1
#
_entry.id   AF-A0A1E8UMS6-F1
#
_cell.length_a   1.000
_cell.length_b   1.000
_cell.length_c   1.000
_cell.angle_alpha   90.00
_cell.angle_beta   90.00
_cell.angle_gamma   90.00
#
_symmetry.space_group_name_H-M   'P 1'
#
loop_
_entity.id
_entity.type
_entity.pdbx_description
1 polymer ?
#
loop_
_entity_poly.entity_id
_entity_poly.type
_entity_poly.pdbx_seq_one_letter_code
_entity_poly.pdbx_strand_id
1 'polypeptide(L)'
;MQWIGLPDVWDAREADHGFMASLATFSFVALGLELVVDGTYLTLTGDVPSLYPLGWQCLTWVGLGAVWLLLARALVLWCRRRGLDPLSPDRTAGERADGPDHRAWRAVLGYFAAAVVTAIALPAVVGLPWGFPPVDRFLDLYAQYGGGAWLAMAAWLVYLVGRCLVVAGLLAYSHRAVLGVATFRGARWIPWGGLVTGVCLGTVALLSRGQAAGLSTLVASVLLGMLHVRSGESLRVTAPFTVLVYALI
;
A
#
# COMPACT_ATOMS: atom_id res chain seq x y z
N MET A 1 -45.14 27.32 -4.32
CA MET A 1 -44.24 26.25 -3.83
C MET A 1 -42.84 26.81 -3.78
N GLN A 2 -42.40 27.21 -2.59
CA GLN A 2 -41.10 27.83 -2.35
C GLN A 2 -40.10 26.68 -2.22
N TRP A 3 -39.20 26.54 -3.19
CA TRP A 3 -38.10 25.58 -3.10
C TRP A 3 -37.22 26.00 -1.92
N ILE A 4 -37.31 25.24 -0.83
CA ILE A 4 -36.30 25.27 0.22
C ILE A 4 -35.06 24.66 -0.42
N GLY A 5 -34.13 25.52 -0.84
CA GLY A 5 -32.80 25.08 -1.23
C GLY A 5 -32.17 24.39 -0.03
N LEU A 6 -32.05 23.06 -0.11
CA LEU A 6 -31.14 22.33 0.76
C LEU A 6 -29.76 22.98 0.57
N PRO A 7 -29.03 23.31 1.65
CA PRO A 7 -27.68 23.80 1.50
C PRO A 7 -26.85 22.71 0.81
N ASP A 8 -26.49 22.94 -0.45
CA ASP A 8 -25.54 22.13 -1.25
C ASP A 8 -24.11 22.15 -0.68
N VAL A 9 -23.94 22.62 0.55
CA VAL A 9 -22.67 22.77 1.25
C VAL A 9 -22.78 22.18 2.65
N TRP A 10 -23.20 20.93 2.74
CA TRP A 10 -22.63 20.09 3.80
C TRP A 10 -21.19 19.76 3.39
N ASP A 11 -20.30 20.65 3.84
CA ASP A 11 -18.89 20.34 4.07
C ASP A 11 -17.94 20.36 2.86
N ALA A 12 -18.06 21.36 1.97
CA ALA A 12 -17.04 21.70 0.97
C ALA A 12 -15.85 22.49 1.58
N ARG A 13 -15.36 22.10 2.76
CA ARG A 13 -14.02 22.53 3.19
C ARG A 13 -13.00 21.89 2.26
N GLU A 14 -12.12 22.71 1.68
CA GLU A 14 -10.90 22.22 1.04
C GLU A 14 -10.25 21.20 1.96
N ALA A 15 -9.74 20.11 1.40
CA ALA A 15 -9.17 19.03 2.17
C ALA A 15 -7.95 19.53 2.98
N ASP A 16 -8.22 19.84 4.25
CA ASP A 16 -7.22 20.30 5.22
C ASP A 16 -6.18 19.20 5.49
N HIS A 17 -5.00 19.60 5.94
CA HIS A 17 -3.93 18.68 6.37
C HIS A 17 -4.41 17.68 7.43
N GLY A 18 -5.32 18.08 8.33
CA GLY A 18 -5.95 17.20 9.32
C GLY A 18 -6.82 16.10 8.69
N PHE A 19 -7.46 16.37 7.55
CA PHE A 19 -8.23 15.37 6.80
C PHE A 19 -7.31 14.35 6.11
N MET A 20 -6.17 14.78 5.57
CA MET A 20 -5.17 13.84 5.03
C MET A 20 -4.56 12.96 6.11
N ALA A 21 -4.29 13.54 7.29
CA ALA A 21 -3.82 12.79 8.44
C ALA A 21 -4.86 11.76 8.90
N SER A 22 -6.16 12.08 8.88
CA SER A 22 -7.21 11.12 9.24
C SER A 22 -7.32 9.99 8.23
N LEU A 23 -7.25 10.26 6.92
CA LEU A 23 -7.23 9.20 5.89
C LEU A 23 -6.00 8.29 6.02
N ALA A 24 -4.82 8.85 6.30
CA ALA A 24 -3.62 8.08 6.59
C ALA A 24 -3.82 7.21 7.86
N THR A 25 -4.38 7.79 8.92
CA THR A 25 -4.66 7.07 10.17
C THR A 25 -5.67 5.94 9.95
N PHE A 26 -6.75 6.17 9.22
CA PHE A 26 -7.72 5.12 8.87
C PHE A 26 -7.08 4.00 8.04
N SER A 27 -6.20 4.35 7.10
CA SER A 27 -5.47 3.35 6.31
C SER A 27 -4.55 2.51 7.21
N PHE A 28 -3.82 3.15 8.13
CA PHE A 28 -2.94 2.46 9.08
C PHE A 28 -3.70 1.59 10.08
N VAL A 29 -4.78 2.11 10.68
CA VAL A 29 -5.64 1.36 11.61
C VAL A 29 -6.25 0.17 10.93
N ALA A 30 -6.69 0.31 9.68
CA ALA A 30 -7.22 -0.81 8.93
C ALA A 30 -6.15 -1.90 8.78
N LEU A 31 -4.95 -1.56 8.28
CA LEU A 31 -3.81 -2.50 8.22
C LEU A 31 -3.44 -3.10 9.59
N GLY A 32 -3.62 -2.35 10.69
CA GLY A 32 -3.43 -2.84 12.05
C GLY A 32 -4.48 -3.85 12.51
N LEU A 33 -5.74 -3.69 12.10
CA LEU A 33 -6.81 -4.67 12.36
C LEU A 33 -6.48 -6.03 11.73
N GLU A 34 -5.81 -6.03 10.57
CA GLU A 34 -5.31 -7.25 9.95
C GLU A 34 -4.34 -8.01 10.87
N LEU A 35 -3.42 -7.29 11.51
CA LEU A 35 -2.46 -7.88 12.44
C LEU A 35 -3.14 -8.46 13.67
N VAL A 36 -4.19 -7.79 14.17
CA VAL A 36 -4.99 -8.28 15.29
C VAL A 36 -5.77 -9.52 14.88
N VAL A 37 -6.31 -9.55 13.66
CA VAL A 37 -7.03 -10.70 13.12
C VAL A 37 -6.08 -11.89 12.93
N ASP A 38 -4.93 -11.70 12.28
CA ASP A 38 -3.92 -12.75 12.11
C ASP A 38 -3.40 -13.26 13.47
N GLY A 39 -3.14 -12.35 14.41
CA GLY A 39 -2.72 -12.68 15.78
C GLY A 39 -3.79 -13.40 16.59
N THR A 40 -5.07 -13.05 16.42
CA THR A 40 -6.20 -13.74 17.09
C THR A 40 -6.47 -15.11 16.48
N TYR A 41 -6.35 -15.27 15.16
CA TYR A 41 -6.39 -16.60 14.54
C TYR A 41 -5.23 -17.48 15.01
N LEU A 42 -3.99 -16.96 15.08
CA LEU A 42 -2.83 -17.70 15.59
C LEU A 42 -2.90 -18.03 17.09
N THR A 43 -3.63 -17.25 17.90
CA THR A 43 -3.76 -17.47 19.36
C THR A 43 -5.01 -18.26 19.76
N LEU A 44 -6.10 -18.20 18.98
CA LEU A 44 -7.30 -19.02 19.22
C LEU A 44 -7.14 -20.45 18.71
N THR A 45 -6.30 -20.68 17.69
CA THR A 45 -5.98 -22.00 17.15
C THR A 45 -4.48 -22.17 17.10
N GLY A 46 -3.86 -22.51 18.24
CA GLY A 46 -2.46 -22.93 18.25
C GLY A 46 -2.24 -23.99 17.17
N ASP A 47 -1.32 -23.70 16.25
CA ASP A 47 -1.17 -24.30 14.92
C ASP A 47 -2.23 -23.88 13.90
N VAL A 48 -1.77 -23.33 12.76
CA VAL A 48 -2.59 -23.17 11.55
C VAL A 48 -3.28 -24.51 11.32
N PRO A 49 -4.62 -24.61 11.45
CA PRO A 49 -5.25 -25.92 11.42
C PRO A 49 -5.00 -26.54 10.06
N SER A 50 -4.44 -27.74 10.03
CA SER A 50 -4.37 -28.64 8.86
C SER A 50 -5.75 -29.01 8.29
N LEU A 51 -6.80 -28.31 8.72
CA LEU A 51 -8.23 -28.53 8.53
C LEU A 51 -8.91 -27.34 7.84
N TYR A 52 -8.20 -26.31 7.38
CA TYR A 52 -8.81 -25.34 6.47
C TYR A 52 -8.97 -26.01 5.09
N PRO A 53 -10.17 -26.45 4.67
CA PRO A 53 -10.33 -26.94 3.31
C PRO A 53 -9.94 -25.81 2.36
N LEU A 54 -9.25 -26.15 1.27
CA LEU A 54 -8.79 -25.22 0.22
C LEU A 54 -9.84 -24.15 -0.12
N GLY A 55 -11.12 -24.55 -0.23
CA GLY A 55 -12.24 -23.64 -0.50
C GLY A 55 -12.41 -22.54 0.55
N TRP A 56 -12.30 -22.86 1.85
CA TRP A 56 -12.44 -21.87 2.91
C TRP A 56 -11.25 -20.92 2.99
N GLN A 57 -10.03 -21.41 2.73
CA GLN A 57 -8.84 -20.56 2.61
C GLN A 57 -9.00 -19.56 1.45
N CYS A 58 -9.46 -20.03 0.29
CA CYS A 58 -9.76 -19.17 -0.85
C CYS A 58 -10.83 -18.11 -0.52
N LEU A 59 -11.93 -18.51 0.14
CA LEU A 59 -12.98 -17.57 0.56
C LEU A 59 -12.47 -16.51 1.52
N THR A 60 -11.60 -16.89 2.45
CA THR A 60 -11.02 -15.96 3.43
C THR A 60 -10.14 -14.93 2.74
N TRP A 61 -9.22 -15.35 1.86
CA TRP A 61 -8.36 -14.43 1.13
C TRP A 61 -9.14 -13.54 0.16
N VAL A 62 -10.09 -14.09 -0.60
CA VAL A 62 -10.93 -13.28 -1.49
C VAL A 62 -11.79 -12.30 -0.68
N GLY A 63 -12.37 -12.74 0.44
CA GLY A 63 -13.17 -11.90 1.33
C GLY A 63 -12.36 -10.73 1.89
N LEU A 64 -11.18 -11.00 2.45
CA LEU A 64 -10.27 -9.96 2.93
C LEU A 64 -9.84 -9.04 1.80
N GLY A 65 -9.45 -9.58 0.65
CA GLY A 65 -9.09 -8.79 -0.53
C GLY A 65 -10.23 -7.87 -0.98
N ALA A 66 -11.46 -8.36 -1.02
CA ALA A 66 -12.64 -7.57 -1.34
C ALA A 66 -12.88 -6.46 -0.31
N VAL A 67 -12.74 -6.75 0.99
CA VAL A 67 -12.83 -5.73 2.05
C VAL A 67 -11.77 -4.65 1.85
N TRP A 68 -10.53 -5.01 1.56
CA TRP A 68 -9.46 -4.05 1.28
C TRP A 68 -9.72 -3.20 0.04
N LEU A 69 -10.20 -3.82 -1.03
CA LEU A 69 -10.57 -3.12 -2.26
C LEU A 69 -11.71 -2.12 -2.00
N LEU A 70 -12.73 -2.52 -1.23
CA LEU A 70 -13.83 -1.64 -0.85
C LEU A 70 -13.34 -0.48 0.02
N LEU A 71 -12.46 -0.74 0.98
CA LEU A 71 -11.86 0.30 1.82
C LEU A 71 -11.02 1.27 0.99
N ALA A 72 -10.12 0.78 0.14
CA ALA A 72 -9.31 1.62 -0.74
C ALA A 72 -10.19 2.50 -1.64
N ARG A 73 -11.27 1.93 -2.20
CA ARG A 73 -12.26 2.68 -2.98
C ARG A 73 -12.99 3.71 -2.12
N ALA A 74 -13.39 3.37 -0.90
CA ALA A 74 -14.07 4.28 0.01
C ALA A 74 -13.18 5.48 0.37
N LEU A 75 -11.90 5.24 0.68
CA LEU A 75 -10.91 6.30 0.96
C LEU A 75 -10.73 7.24 -0.24
N VAL A 76 -10.61 6.68 -1.47
CA VAL A 76 -10.50 7.48 -2.69
C VAL A 76 -11.78 8.27 -2.95
N LEU A 77 -12.96 7.67 -2.78
CA LEU A 77 -14.24 8.35 -2.94
C LEU A 77 -14.41 9.47 -1.91
N TRP A 78 -13.99 9.26 -0.66
CA TRP A 78 -14.06 10.28 0.37
C TRP A 78 -13.12 11.45 0.08
N CYS A 79 -11.90 11.16 -0.39
CA CYS A 79 -10.96 12.17 -0.86
C CYS A 79 -11.56 13.01 -2.01
N ARG A 80 -12.16 12.34 -3.01
CA ARG A 80 -12.81 13.00 -4.15
C ARG A 80 -14.01 13.85 -3.76
N ARG A 81 -14.82 13.40 -2.80
CA ARG A 81 -15.95 14.17 -2.25
C ARG A 81 -15.50 15.49 -1.61
N ARG A 82 -14.25 15.58 -1.14
CA ARG A 82 -13.63 16.80 -0.58
C ARG A 82 -12.82 17.59 -1.61
N GLY A 83 -13.00 17.32 -2.91
CA GLY A 83 -12.42 18.13 -3.99
C GLY A 83 -10.97 17.77 -4.38
N LEU A 84 -10.36 16.75 -3.77
CA LEU A 84 -9.02 16.28 -4.16
C LEU A 84 -9.10 14.95 -4.90
N ASP A 85 -8.54 14.87 -6.10
CA ASP A 85 -8.40 13.60 -6.82
C ASP A 85 -7.00 13.01 -6.58
N PRO A 86 -6.84 12.00 -5.71
CA PRO A 86 -5.53 11.37 -5.46
C PRO A 86 -5.03 10.54 -6.65
N LEU A 87 -5.91 10.27 -7.61
CA LEU A 87 -5.60 9.46 -8.78
C LEU A 87 -4.99 10.28 -9.91
N SER A 88 -5.27 11.58 -9.98
CA SER A 88 -4.69 12.45 -11.00
C SER A 88 -3.33 12.97 -10.53
N PRO A 89 -2.32 13.04 -11.40
CA PRO A 89 -1.05 13.69 -11.06
C PRO A 89 -1.32 15.16 -10.75
N ASP A 90 -0.69 15.68 -9.71
CA ASP A 90 -0.75 17.10 -9.37
C ASP A 90 0.15 17.87 -10.34
N ARG A 91 -0.28 17.96 -11.60
CA ARG A 91 0.31 18.85 -12.60
C ARG A 91 -0.48 20.14 -12.57
N THR A 92 0.16 21.21 -12.11
CA THR A 92 -0.30 22.58 -12.35
C THR A 92 -0.74 22.71 -13.82
N ALA A 93 -1.93 23.25 -14.04
CA ALA A 93 -2.70 23.21 -15.29
C ALA A 93 -2.04 23.88 -16.54
N GLY A 94 -0.74 24.17 -16.54
CA GLY A 94 0.01 24.76 -17.65
C GLY A 94 0.86 23.79 -18.49
N GLU A 95 1.03 22.54 -18.08
CA GLU A 95 2.01 21.62 -18.67
C GLU A 95 1.36 20.52 -19.54
N ARG A 96 0.39 20.91 -20.38
CA ARG A 96 -0.38 19.98 -21.23
C ARG A 96 0.13 19.82 -22.67
N ALA A 97 1.31 20.32 -23.01
CA ALA A 97 1.78 20.31 -24.41
C ALA A 97 2.87 19.28 -24.74
N ASP A 98 3.70 18.86 -23.78
CA ASP A 98 4.83 17.96 -24.06
C ASP A 98 4.58 16.55 -23.53
N GLY A 99 5.02 15.55 -24.31
CA GLY A 99 4.87 14.13 -24.01
C GLY A 99 5.50 13.69 -22.67
N PRO A 100 5.48 12.39 -22.34
CA PRO A 100 6.08 11.91 -21.10
C PRO A 100 7.55 12.34 -21.00
N ASP A 101 7.89 13.11 -19.95
CA ASP A 101 9.28 13.46 -19.66
C ASP A 101 10.07 12.18 -19.42
N HIS A 102 10.92 11.84 -20.38
CA HIS A 102 11.70 10.61 -20.40
C HIS A 102 12.70 10.58 -19.23
N ARG A 103 13.16 11.74 -18.76
CA ARG A 103 14.11 11.82 -17.64
C ARG A 103 13.41 11.50 -16.32
N ALA A 104 12.23 12.06 -16.10
CA ALA A 104 11.40 11.74 -14.93
C ALA A 104 11.02 10.26 -14.90
N TRP A 105 10.61 9.69 -16.04
CA TRP A 105 10.27 8.26 -16.13
C TRP A 105 11.46 7.33 -15.94
N ARG A 106 12.65 7.68 -16.44
CA ARG A 106 13.88 6.94 -16.15
C ARG A 106 14.18 6.90 -14.65
N ALA A 107 14.00 8.03 -13.95
CA ALA A 107 14.17 8.06 -12.50
C ALA A 107 13.13 7.20 -11.78
N VAL A 108 11.85 7.27 -12.17
CA VAL A 108 10.77 6.41 -11.64
C VAL A 108 11.10 4.92 -11.79
N LEU A 109 11.50 4.50 -13.00
CA LEU A 109 11.89 3.11 -13.27
C LEU A 109 13.16 2.70 -12.50
N GLY A 110 14.11 3.63 -12.32
CA GLY A 110 15.30 3.41 -11.51
C GLY A 110 14.97 3.14 -10.03
N TYR A 111 14.08 3.94 -9.43
CA TYR A 111 13.63 3.70 -8.06
C TYR A 111 12.82 2.41 -7.92
N PHE A 112 12.00 2.08 -8.93
CA PHE A 112 11.29 0.81 -8.96
C PHE A 112 12.25 -0.39 -9.02
N ALA A 113 13.22 -0.36 -9.93
CA ALA A 113 14.24 -1.41 -10.04
C ALA A 113 15.05 -1.53 -8.75
N ALA A 114 15.45 -0.40 -8.15
CA ALA A 114 16.10 -0.39 -6.85
C ALA A 114 15.22 -1.00 -5.76
N ALA A 115 13.92 -0.72 -5.74
CA ALA A 115 12.99 -1.27 -4.75
C ALA A 115 12.83 -2.80 -4.91
N VAL A 116 12.73 -3.30 -6.14
CA VAL A 116 12.68 -4.74 -6.45
C VAL A 116 13.97 -5.43 -6.03
N VAL A 117 15.12 -4.88 -6.42
CA VAL A 117 16.44 -5.44 -6.04
C VAL A 117 16.59 -5.43 -4.53
N THR A 118 16.18 -4.36 -3.86
CA THR A 118 16.22 -4.26 -2.40
C THR A 118 15.32 -5.31 -1.75
N ALA A 119 14.08 -5.47 -2.23
CA ALA A 119 13.13 -6.44 -1.67
C ALA A 119 13.67 -7.88 -1.75
N ILE A 120 14.38 -8.24 -2.82
CA ILE A 120 14.93 -9.59 -3.01
C ILE A 120 16.27 -9.76 -2.29
N ALA A 121 17.21 -8.83 -2.49
CA ALA A 121 18.60 -9.01 -2.05
C ALA A 121 18.83 -8.62 -0.59
N LEU A 122 18.12 -7.61 -0.07
CA LEU A 122 18.37 -7.09 1.27
C LEU A 122 18.07 -8.11 2.38
N PRO A 123 16.97 -8.89 2.32
CA PRO A 123 16.74 -9.99 3.27
C PRO A 123 17.92 -10.96 3.33
N ALA A 124 18.47 -11.35 2.18
CA ALA A 124 19.58 -12.29 2.10
C ALA A 124 20.88 -11.72 2.69
N VAL A 125 21.16 -10.43 2.46
CA VAL A 125 22.33 -9.74 3.04
C VAL A 125 22.23 -9.66 4.57
N VAL A 126 21.01 -9.60 5.12
CA VAL A 126 20.75 -9.52 6.57
C VAL A 126 20.54 -10.92 7.19
N GLY A 127 20.87 -11.99 6.45
CA GLY A 127 20.95 -13.36 6.99
C GLY A 127 19.70 -14.22 6.83
N LEU A 128 18.70 -13.78 6.06
CA LEU A 128 17.59 -14.65 5.64
C LEU A 128 18.02 -15.54 4.46
N PRO A 129 17.44 -16.73 4.29
CA PRO A 129 17.67 -17.54 3.10
C PRO A 129 17.27 -16.77 1.84
N TRP A 130 18.08 -16.92 0.78
CA TRP A 130 17.74 -16.37 -0.52
C TRP A 130 16.50 -17.10 -1.04
N GLY A 131 15.45 -16.34 -1.38
CA GLY A 131 14.17 -16.91 -1.77
C GLY A 131 13.32 -15.91 -2.51
N PHE A 132 12.21 -16.39 -3.04
CA PHE A 132 11.22 -15.56 -3.71
C PHE A 132 9.88 -15.87 -3.04
N PRO A 133 9.41 -15.03 -2.10
CA PRO A 133 8.30 -15.39 -1.21
C PRO A 133 7.03 -15.91 -1.91
N PRO A 134 6.64 -15.39 -3.11
CA PRO A 134 5.54 -15.96 -3.88
C PRO A 134 5.77 -17.41 -4.35
N VAL A 135 7.00 -17.75 -4.74
CA VAL A 135 7.35 -19.10 -5.18
C VAL A 135 7.35 -20.04 -3.99
N ASP A 136 7.96 -19.64 -2.88
CA ASP A 136 8.00 -20.44 -1.65
C ASP A 136 6.57 -20.74 -1.17
N ARG A 137 5.69 -19.72 -1.16
CA ARG A 137 4.26 -19.89 -0.85
C ARG A 137 3.55 -20.83 -1.82
N PHE A 138 3.85 -20.77 -3.12
CA PHE A 138 3.27 -21.70 -4.09
C PHE A 138 3.69 -23.14 -3.80
N LEU A 139 4.97 -23.36 -3.53
CA LEU A 139 5.51 -24.68 -3.24
C LEU A 139 4.89 -25.26 -1.96
N ASP A 140 4.73 -24.44 -0.92
CA ASP A 140 4.05 -24.84 0.32
C ASP A 140 2.58 -25.24 0.07
N LEU A 141 1.84 -24.41 -0.69
CA LEU A 141 0.45 -24.71 -1.04
C LEU A 141 0.34 -25.95 -1.94
N TYR A 142 1.29 -26.15 -2.85
CA TYR A 142 1.33 -27.30 -3.75
C TYR A 142 1.63 -28.59 -2.98
N ALA A 143 2.52 -28.53 -1.99
CA ALA A 143 2.79 -29.66 -1.11
C ALA A 143 1.53 -30.08 -0.31
N GLN A 144 0.68 -29.11 0.07
CA GLN A 144 -0.54 -29.37 0.85
C GLN A 144 -1.75 -29.77 0.00
N TYR A 145 -1.97 -29.12 -1.15
CA TYR A 145 -3.20 -29.22 -1.93
C TYR A 145 -3.00 -29.71 -3.38
N GLY A 146 -1.77 -30.05 -3.78
CA GLY A 146 -1.44 -30.44 -5.14
C GLY A 146 -1.83 -29.38 -6.17
N GLY A 147 -2.46 -29.79 -7.27
CA GLY A 147 -2.91 -28.89 -8.34
C GLY A 147 -3.89 -27.80 -7.90
N GLY A 148 -4.59 -27.98 -6.77
CA GLY A 148 -5.49 -26.98 -6.19
C GLY A 148 -4.79 -25.71 -5.68
N ALA A 149 -3.46 -25.75 -5.50
CA ALA A 149 -2.65 -24.61 -5.06
C ALA A 149 -2.81 -23.37 -5.95
N TRP A 150 -3.12 -23.54 -7.23
CA TRP A 150 -3.39 -22.41 -8.13
C TRP A 150 -4.60 -21.56 -7.72
N LEU A 151 -5.65 -22.18 -7.20
CA LEU A 151 -6.83 -21.46 -6.71
C LEU A 151 -6.49 -20.65 -5.46
N ALA A 152 -5.74 -21.25 -4.54
CA ALA A 152 -5.24 -20.57 -3.35
C ALA A 152 -4.33 -19.41 -3.74
N MET A 153 -3.40 -19.61 -4.69
CA MET A 153 -2.52 -18.55 -5.16
C MET A 153 -3.28 -17.39 -5.80
N ALA A 154 -4.31 -17.68 -6.61
CA ALA A 154 -5.17 -16.64 -7.19
C ALA A 154 -5.94 -15.85 -6.11
N ALA A 155 -6.50 -16.55 -5.12
CA ALA A 155 -7.17 -15.92 -3.97
C ALA A 155 -6.21 -15.05 -3.15
N TRP A 156 -4.99 -15.54 -2.92
CA TRP A 156 -3.94 -14.77 -2.25
C TRP A 156 -3.56 -13.51 -3.02
N LEU A 157 -3.46 -13.59 -4.36
CA LEU A 157 -3.18 -12.42 -5.19
C LEU A 157 -4.27 -11.35 -5.06
N VAL A 158 -5.55 -11.74 -5.00
CA VAL A 158 -6.67 -10.80 -4.77
C VAL A 158 -6.51 -10.08 -3.43
N TYR A 159 -6.19 -10.84 -2.38
CA TYR A 159 -5.88 -10.30 -1.06
C TYR A 159 -4.69 -9.33 -1.09
N LEU A 160 -3.57 -9.74 -1.70
CA LEU A 160 -2.35 -8.95 -1.80
C LEU A 160 -2.60 -7.63 -2.52
N VAL A 161 -3.29 -7.67 -3.68
CA VAL A 161 -3.63 -6.47 -4.44
C VAL A 161 -4.46 -5.51 -3.59
N GLY A 162 -5.52 -6.00 -2.95
CA GLY A 162 -6.36 -5.18 -2.08
C GLY A 162 -5.56 -4.50 -0.97
N ARG A 163 -4.77 -5.27 -0.21
CA ARG A 163 -3.90 -4.77 0.86
C ARG A 163 -2.93 -3.71 0.34
N CYS A 164 -2.26 -3.97 -0.79
CA CYS A 164 -1.30 -3.04 -1.38
C CYS A 164 -1.92 -1.73 -1.86
N LEU A 165 -3.19 -1.72 -2.28
CA LEU A 165 -3.89 -0.46 -2.59
C LEU A 165 -4.10 0.40 -1.33
N VAL A 166 -4.36 -0.22 -0.18
CA VAL A 166 -4.46 0.49 1.10
C VAL A 166 -3.09 1.00 1.56
N VAL A 167 -2.03 0.23 1.37
CA VAL A 167 -0.64 0.67 1.62
C VAL A 167 -0.27 1.86 0.73
N ALA A 168 -0.61 1.80 -0.57
CA ALA A 168 -0.39 2.91 -1.49
C ALA A 168 -1.19 4.16 -1.07
N GLY A 169 -2.42 3.97 -0.58
CA GLY A 169 -3.24 5.02 0.01
C GLY A 169 -2.58 5.64 1.23
N LEU A 170 -2.16 4.83 2.21
CA LEU A 170 -1.42 5.27 3.40
C LEU A 170 -0.21 6.12 3.01
N LEU A 171 0.59 5.66 2.04
CA LEU A 171 1.75 6.38 1.53
C LEU A 171 1.36 7.73 0.94
N ALA A 172 0.36 7.79 0.06
CA ALA A 172 -0.06 9.03 -0.59
C ALA A 172 -0.69 10.03 0.40
N TYR A 173 -1.56 9.57 1.29
CA TYR A 173 -2.25 10.43 2.26
C TYR A 173 -1.29 10.95 3.33
N SER A 174 -0.37 10.12 3.84
CA SER A 174 0.64 10.56 4.79
C SER A 174 1.62 11.55 4.17
N HIS A 175 2.01 11.36 2.90
CA HIS A 175 2.83 12.33 2.19
C HIS A 175 2.17 13.71 2.13
N ARG A 176 0.91 13.77 1.71
CA ARG A 176 0.14 15.03 1.63
C ARG A 176 -0.11 15.66 3.00
N ALA A 177 -0.38 14.84 4.03
CA ALA A 177 -0.56 15.32 5.40
C ALA A 177 0.70 16.02 5.93
N VAL A 178 1.88 15.42 5.70
CA VAL A 178 3.16 16.00 6.16
C VAL A 178 3.53 17.24 5.36
N LEU A 179 3.29 17.27 4.05
CA LEU A 179 3.50 18.47 3.24
C LEU A 179 2.63 19.66 3.66
N GLY A 180 1.44 19.40 4.22
CA GLY A 180 0.59 20.44 4.80
C GLY A 180 1.19 21.12 6.05
N VAL A 181 2.18 20.50 6.70
CA VAL A 181 2.84 21.01 7.92
C VAL A 181 4.28 21.44 7.64
N ALA A 182 5.00 20.71 6.78
CA ALA A 182 6.39 20.97 6.44
C ALA A 182 6.50 22.09 5.38
N THR A 183 6.55 23.34 5.81
CA THR A 183 6.54 24.53 4.95
C THR A 183 7.92 24.98 4.43
N PHE A 184 8.99 24.24 4.72
CA PHE A 184 10.35 24.64 4.33
C PHE A 184 10.66 24.38 2.85
N ARG A 185 11.60 25.18 2.31
CA ARG A 185 12.09 25.02 0.94
C ARG A 185 12.73 23.65 0.78
N GLY A 186 12.14 22.81 -0.08
CA GLY A 186 12.64 21.46 -0.35
C GLY A 186 11.76 20.33 0.21
N ALA A 187 10.77 20.63 1.06
CA ALA A 187 9.92 19.61 1.68
C ALA A 187 9.22 18.69 0.66
N ARG A 188 8.88 19.22 -0.51
CA ARG A 188 8.25 18.47 -1.63
C ARG A 188 9.16 17.39 -2.25
N TRP A 189 10.47 17.45 -2.04
CA TRP A 189 11.41 16.47 -2.59
C TRP A 189 11.67 15.30 -1.65
N ILE A 190 11.21 15.39 -0.39
CA ILE A 190 11.42 14.37 0.63
C ILE A 190 10.27 13.35 0.53
N PRO A 191 10.56 12.04 0.53
CA PRO A 191 9.54 11.00 0.41
C PRO A 191 8.81 10.76 1.74
N TRP A 192 8.11 11.77 2.27
CA TRP A 192 7.45 11.70 3.58
C TRP A 192 6.51 10.51 3.71
N GLY A 193 5.74 10.22 2.65
CA GLY A 193 4.85 9.07 2.65
C GLY A 193 5.60 7.74 2.76
N GLY A 194 6.74 7.62 2.08
CA GLY A 194 7.59 6.43 2.16
C GLY A 194 8.23 6.27 3.54
N LEU A 195 8.60 7.37 4.20
CA LEU A 195 9.13 7.36 5.56
C LEU A 195 8.06 6.96 6.59
N VAL A 196 6.88 7.58 6.53
CA VAL A 196 5.77 7.26 7.46
C VAL A 196 5.32 5.81 7.26
N THR A 197 5.02 5.42 6.02
CA THR A 197 4.63 4.03 5.70
C THR A 197 5.73 3.05 6.05
N GLY A 198 6.99 3.39 5.79
CA GLY A 198 8.14 2.55 6.11
C GLY A 198 8.34 2.36 7.62
N VAL A 199 8.16 3.40 8.44
CA VAL A 199 8.22 3.28 9.90
C VAL A 199 7.03 2.46 10.40
N CYS A 200 5.82 2.77 9.95
CA CYS A 200 4.61 2.07 10.35
C CYS A 200 4.64 0.58 10.00
N LEU A 201 4.95 0.23 8.76
CA LEU A 201 4.98 -1.17 8.30
C LEU A 201 6.29 -1.87 8.66
N GLY A 202 7.41 -1.16 8.66
CA GLY A 202 8.71 -1.69 9.06
C GLY A 202 8.78 -2.05 10.54
N THR A 203 8.16 -1.26 11.43
CA THR A 203 8.04 -1.63 12.86
C THR A 203 7.19 -2.87 13.05
N VAL A 204 6.06 -2.96 12.35
CA VAL A 204 5.21 -4.16 12.34
C VAL A 204 5.97 -5.38 11.83
N ALA A 205 6.69 -5.26 10.72
CA ALA A 205 7.50 -6.34 10.15
C ALA A 205 8.68 -6.73 11.06
N LEU A 206 9.31 -5.74 11.72
CA LEU A 206 10.36 -5.96 12.71
C LEU A 206 9.87 -6.82 13.88
N LEU A 207 8.69 -6.49 14.42
CA LEU A 207 8.11 -7.18 15.56
C LEU A 207 7.59 -8.58 15.22
N SER A 208 7.05 -8.76 14.01
CA SER A 208 6.42 -10.03 13.60
C SER A 208 7.37 -11.02 12.92
N ARG A 209 8.34 -10.52 12.13
CA ARG A 209 9.21 -11.33 11.25
C ARG A 209 10.71 -11.08 11.46
N GLY A 210 11.06 -10.18 12.39
CA GLY A 210 12.45 -9.90 12.75
C GLY A 210 13.11 -8.76 11.96
N GLN A 211 14.38 -8.51 12.27
CA GLN A 211 15.13 -7.32 11.84
C GLN A 211 15.23 -7.17 10.33
N ALA A 212 15.54 -8.26 9.62
CA ALA A 212 15.70 -8.25 8.17
C ALA A 212 14.41 -7.81 7.45
N ALA A 213 13.26 -8.34 7.87
CA ALA A 213 11.96 -8.00 7.29
C ALA A 213 11.54 -6.55 7.62
N GLY A 214 11.83 -6.08 8.83
CA GLY A 214 11.59 -4.68 9.20
C GLY A 214 12.39 -3.71 8.34
N LEU A 215 13.68 -4.00 8.15
CA LEU A 215 14.59 -3.15 7.41
C LEU A 215 14.31 -3.18 5.90
N SER A 216 14.00 -4.33 5.32
CA SER A 216 13.60 -4.43 3.90
C SER A 216 12.31 -3.66 3.62
N THR A 217 11.31 -3.80 4.49
CA THR A 217 10.03 -3.07 4.38
C THR A 217 10.24 -1.56 4.49
N LEU A 218 11.10 -1.10 5.41
CA LEU A 218 11.45 0.31 5.57
C LEU A 218 12.08 0.86 4.28
N VAL A 219 13.16 0.22 3.78
CA VAL A 219 13.90 0.72 2.62
C VAL A 219 13.04 0.67 1.36
N ALA A 220 12.28 -0.42 1.15
CA ALA A 220 11.36 -0.53 0.02
C ALA A 220 10.28 0.56 0.05
N SER A 221 9.73 0.87 1.23
CA SER A 221 8.74 1.94 1.38
C SER A 221 9.31 3.32 1.08
N VAL A 222 10.55 3.60 1.50
CA VAL A 222 11.24 4.87 1.17
C VAL A 222 11.47 5.00 -0.33
N LEU A 223 11.89 3.93 -1.01
CA LEU A 223 12.07 3.90 -2.46
C LEU A 223 10.75 4.08 -3.21
N LEU A 224 9.66 3.46 -2.74
CA LEU A 224 8.31 3.69 -3.26
C LEU A 224 7.84 5.12 -3.00
N GLY A 225 8.21 5.73 -1.87
CA GLY A 225 7.96 7.14 -1.59
C GLY A 225 8.70 8.07 -2.56
N MET A 226 9.96 7.76 -2.88
CA MET A 226 10.72 8.49 -3.91
C MET A 226 10.07 8.35 -5.28
N LEU A 227 9.62 7.15 -5.63
CA LEU A 227 8.84 6.90 -6.84
C LEU A 227 7.57 7.75 -6.86
N HIS A 228 6.82 7.81 -5.75
CA HIS A 228 5.58 8.58 -5.65
C HIS A 228 5.82 10.07 -5.92
N VAL A 229 6.80 10.67 -5.25
CA VAL A 229 7.20 12.08 -5.45
C VAL A 229 7.57 12.34 -6.92
N ARG A 230 8.37 11.45 -7.53
CA ARG A 230 8.81 11.59 -8.93
C ARG A 230 7.70 11.36 -9.95
N SER A 231 6.66 10.62 -9.58
CA SER A 231 5.47 10.38 -10.42
C SER A 231 4.44 11.51 -10.39
N GLY A 232 4.72 12.62 -9.68
CA GLY A 232 3.77 13.72 -9.51
C GLY A 232 2.66 13.40 -8.52
N GLU A 233 2.99 12.63 -7.46
CA GLU A 233 2.09 12.27 -6.36
C GLU A 233 0.79 11.56 -6.80
N SER A 234 0.86 10.84 -7.93
CA SER A 234 -0.28 10.11 -8.48
C SER A 234 -0.39 8.72 -7.88
N LEU A 235 -1.53 8.43 -7.25
CA LEU A 235 -1.85 7.10 -6.76
C LEU A 235 -2.03 6.10 -7.91
N ARG A 236 -2.47 6.54 -9.11
CA ARG A 236 -2.61 5.65 -10.29
C ARG A 236 -1.30 5.02 -10.71
N VAL A 237 -0.21 5.79 -10.61
CA VAL A 237 1.14 5.31 -10.95
C VAL A 237 1.73 4.53 -9.79
N THR A 238 1.57 5.02 -8.55
CA THR A 238 2.23 4.45 -7.37
C THR A 238 1.64 3.10 -6.95
N ALA A 239 0.31 2.93 -7.07
CA ALA A 239 -0.39 1.70 -6.68
C ALA A 239 0.14 0.42 -7.37
N PRO A 240 0.27 0.33 -8.71
CA PRO A 240 0.78 -0.87 -9.35
C PRO A 240 2.24 -1.19 -8.94
N PHE A 241 3.10 -0.18 -8.78
CA PHE A 241 4.46 -0.40 -8.29
C PHE A 241 4.49 -0.88 -6.85
N THR A 242 3.60 -0.36 -6.00
CA THR A 242 3.46 -0.83 -4.61
C THR A 242 3.07 -2.30 -4.58
N VAL A 243 2.09 -2.73 -5.40
CA VAL A 243 1.70 -4.14 -5.53
C VAL A 243 2.89 -5.01 -5.93
N LEU A 244 3.64 -4.61 -6.96
CA LEU A 244 4.76 -5.39 -7.47
C LEU A 244 5.91 -5.51 -6.47
N VAL A 245 6.24 -4.44 -5.74
CA VAL A 245 7.33 -4.47 -4.75
C VAL A 245 6.92 -5.24 -3.51
N TYR A 246 5.71 -5.03 -2.98
CA TYR A 246 5.24 -5.73 -1.78
C TYR A 246 4.89 -7.20 -2.04
N ALA A 247 4.72 -7.63 -3.29
CA ALA A 247 4.68 -9.05 -3.61
C ALA A 247 5.98 -9.79 -3.25
N LEU A 248 7.09 -9.05 -3.10
CA LEU A 248 8.43 -9.59 -2.88
C LEU A 248 8.89 -9.52 -1.41
N ILE A 249 8.03 -9.06 -0.49
CA ILE A 249 8.34 -8.79 0.93
C ILE A 249 7.36 -9.53 1.84
#